data_AF-A0A958Y104-F1
#
_entry.id   AF-A0A958Y104-F1
#
_cell.length_a   1.000
_cell.length_b   1.000
_cell.length_c   1.000
_cell.angle_alpha   90.00
_cell.angle_beta   90.00
_cell.angle_gamma   90.00
#
_symmetry.space_group_name_H-M   'P 1'
#
loop_
_entity.id
_entity.type
_entity.pdbx_description
1 polymer ?
#
loop_
_entity_poly.entity_id
_entity_poly.type
_entity_poly.pdbx_seq_one_letter_code
_entity_poly.pdbx_strand_id
1 'polypeptide(L)'
;YLKRLYHDFLAYEQFGRKRYNQRLYTLQAAYNNHQFDILTNRSKQLQRKLNEDLIHDSEYYYTNYHLNNMLGYYSGHYFDRSETNTFQSMLDNLDKYYIVEKLRNCCHLTANSIMMNTTYNFRMLEELLGYLEGHWEDYKDDPTIVLYYTVLMSMNDGDNPEHYERMKRMLEKEMKYLSPDDGRDLYSFSYNYCIRMINAGDSTFLRELFNLYKQGLKQGLLLEKGMISEWDYKNIATLGCRLQEFEWTEDFLHNFRDKLPAHRQENAYNYNLGNLYYNKKMYNDALSALLLVQFTDVKYHLSTTFLLLRTYYALKDTEALLSLIETFRIYVIRNRKITTDQKRGYTNFLRFARRLVLLKHHASTYSRKALDEELAKLAQKVESTENVINKYWLLDECRGEAMSVY
;
A
#
# COMPACT_ATOMS: atom_id res chain seq x y z
N TYR A 1 6.00 -26.76 30.00
CA TYR A 1 4.67 -27.38 29.79
C TYR A 1 3.68 -26.40 29.14
N LEU A 2 3.33 -25.28 29.78
CA LEU A 2 2.37 -24.29 29.23
C LEU A 2 2.70 -23.73 27.83
N LYS A 3 3.98 -23.39 27.57
CA LYS A 3 4.39 -22.90 26.23
C LYS A 3 4.16 -23.93 25.12
N ARG A 4 4.38 -25.22 25.41
CA ARG A 4 4.17 -26.30 24.44
C ARG A 4 2.69 -26.43 24.11
N LEU A 5 1.83 -26.46 25.13
CA LEU A 5 0.38 -26.48 24.94
C LEU A 5 -0.11 -25.27 24.14
N TYR A 6 0.45 -24.08 24.39
CA TYR A 6 0.12 -22.89 23.60
C TYR A 6 0.53 -23.04 22.13
N HIS A 7 1.72 -23.57 21.83
CA HIS A 7 2.15 -23.83 20.45
C HIS A 7 1.25 -24.87 19.77
N ASP A 8 0.91 -25.95 20.47
CA ASP A 8 0.01 -26.99 19.95
C ASP A 8 -1.39 -26.41 19.67
N PHE A 9 -1.88 -25.53 20.56
CA PHE A 9 -3.13 -24.81 20.37
C PHE A 9 -3.09 -23.89 19.14
N LEU A 10 -2.02 -23.08 18.97
CA LEU A 10 -1.86 -22.22 17.79
C LEU A 10 -1.83 -23.02 16.49
N ALA A 11 -1.13 -24.15 16.49
CA ALA A 11 -1.07 -25.04 15.33
C ALA A 11 -2.46 -25.61 15.00
N TYR A 12 -3.21 -26.05 16.02
CA TYR A 12 -4.57 -26.57 15.85
C TYR A 12 -5.55 -25.49 15.38
N GLU A 13 -5.48 -24.28 15.94
CA GLU A 13 -6.30 -23.15 15.53
C GLU A 13 -6.03 -22.79 14.06
N GLN A 14 -4.75 -22.66 13.68
CA GLN A 14 -4.36 -22.36 12.32
C GLN A 14 -4.76 -23.48 11.34
N PHE A 15 -4.66 -24.73 11.76
CA PHE A 15 -5.11 -25.89 11.00
C PHE A 15 -6.61 -25.82 10.71
N GLY A 16 -7.43 -25.42 11.69
CA GLY A 16 -8.88 -25.29 11.55
C GLY A 16 -9.33 -24.09 10.71
N ARG A 17 -8.50 -23.06 10.54
CA ARG A 17 -8.82 -21.86 9.73
C ARG A 17 -8.80 -22.12 8.22
N LYS A 18 -8.07 -23.15 7.76
CA LYS A 18 -7.97 -23.51 6.34
C LYS A 18 -9.22 -24.25 5.86
N ARG A 19 -9.68 -23.93 4.65
CA ARG A 19 -10.98 -24.34 4.08
C ARG A 19 -11.13 -25.85 3.96
N TYR A 20 -10.02 -26.56 3.72
CA TYR A 20 -10.02 -27.99 3.40
C TYR A 20 -9.21 -28.87 4.35
N ASN A 21 -8.30 -28.30 5.14
CA ASN A 21 -7.33 -29.04 5.96
C ASN A 21 -7.94 -30.20 6.75
N GLN A 22 -8.95 -29.96 7.58
CA GLN A 22 -9.53 -31.04 8.39
C GLN A 22 -10.02 -32.23 7.54
N ARG A 23 -10.66 -31.96 6.40
CA ARG A 23 -11.18 -33.00 5.49
C ARG A 23 -10.02 -33.72 4.79
N LEU A 24 -9.06 -32.98 4.27
CA LEU A 24 -7.92 -33.52 3.54
C LEU A 24 -7.06 -34.43 4.43
N TYR A 25 -6.71 -33.97 5.62
CA TYR A 25 -5.89 -34.75 6.56
C TYR A 25 -6.65 -35.94 7.14
N THR A 26 -7.99 -35.87 7.27
CA THR A 26 -8.81 -37.04 7.61
C THR A 26 -8.71 -38.10 6.52
N LEU A 27 -8.77 -37.71 5.24
CA LEU A 27 -8.61 -38.61 4.11
C LEU A 27 -7.20 -39.21 4.06
N GLN A 28 -6.17 -38.41 4.31
CA GLN A 28 -4.79 -38.89 4.35
C GLN A 28 -4.58 -39.91 5.47
N ALA A 29 -5.13 -39.65 6.66
CA ALA A 29 -5.11 -40.61 7.75
C ALA A 29 -5.89 -41.89 7.40
N ALA A 30 -7.07 -41.77 6.77
CA ALA A 30 -7.85 -42.92 6.35
C ALA A 30 -7.12 -43.77 5.30
N TYR A 31 -6.47 -43.14 4.32
CA TYR A 31 -5.65 -43.81 3.32
C TYR A 31 -4.49 -44.57 3.96
N ASN A 32 -3.69 -43.89 4.80
CA ASN A 32 -2.52 -44.48 5.45
C ASN A 32 -2.88 -45.64 6.39
N ASN A 33 -4.03 -45.55 7.07
CA ASN A 33 -4.51 -46.57 7.99
C ASN A 33 -5.42 -47.62 7.32
N HIS A 34 -5.52 -47.62 5.98
CA HIS A 34 -6.33 -48.56 5.21
C HIS A 34 -7.83 -48.55 5.58
N GLN A 35 -8.35 -47.42 6.04
CA GLN A 35 -9.76 -47.21 6.38
C GLN A 35 -10.55 -46.78 5.13
N PHE A 36 -10.66 -47.67 4.15
CA PHE A 36 -11.15 -47.32 2.81
C PHE A 36 -12.63 -46.93 2.74
N ASP A 37 -13.47 -47.43 3.65
CA ASP A 37 -14.86 -46.97 3.77
C ASP A 37 -14.94 -45.50 4.17
N ILE A 38 -14.02 -45.04 5.03
CA ILE A 38 -13.92 -43.63 5.41
C ILE A 38 -13.38 -42.83 4.22
N LEU A 39 -12.33 -43.34 3.56
CA LEU A 39 -11.70 -42.69 2.40
C LEU A 39 -12.74 -42.41 1.30
N THR A 40 -13.47 -43.43 0.86
CA THR A 40 -14.43 -43.33 -0.27
C THR A 40 -15.64 -42.47 0.05
N ASN A 41 -16.16 -42.54 1.29
CA ASN A 41 -17.32 -41.72 1.68
C ASN A 41 -16.94 -40.25 1.88
N ARG A 42 -15.80 -39.99 2.53
CA ARG A 42 -15.34 -38.62 2.80
C ARG A 42 -14.77 -37.94 1.55
N SER A 43 -14.20 -38.70 0.60
CA SER A 43 -13.69 -38.14 -0.65
C SER A 43 -14.81 -37.53 -1.49
N LYS A 44 -15.95 -38.23 -1.61
CA LYS A 44 -17.17 -37.70 -2.27
C LYS A 44 -17.66 -36.41 -1.62
N GLN A 45 -17.61 -36.30 -0.29
CA GLN A 45 -17.99 -35.08 0.42
C GLN A 45 -17.03 -33.92 0.13
N LEU A 46 -15.71 -34.18 0.12
CA LEU A 46 -14.72 -33.17 -0.19
C LEU A 46 -14.81 -32.72 -1.65
N GLN A 47 -14.99 -33.65 -2.59
CA GLN A 47 -15.12 -33.35 -4.01
C GLN A 47 -16.36 -32.51 -4.32
N ARG A 48 -17.50 -32.80 -3.69
CA ARG A 48 -18.69 -31.92 -3.77
C ARG A 48 -18.38 -30.51 -3.29
N LYS A 49 -17.72 -30.38 -2.14
CA LYS A 49 -17.35 -29.07 -1.59
C LYS A 49 -16.39 -28.31 -2.52
N LEU A 50 -15.43 -28.99 -3.13
CA LEU A 50 -14.50 -28.39 -4.09
C LEU A 50 -15.26 -27.94 -5.36
N ASN A 51 -16.15 -28.77 -5.90
CA ASN A 51 -16.94 -28.41 -7.08
C ASN A 51 -17.90 -27.23 -6.87
N GLU A 52 -18.33 -27.00 -5.62
CA GLU A 52 -19.18 -25.86 -5.23
C GLU A 52 -18.38 -24.61 -4.88
N ASP A 53 -17.05 -24.71 -4.76
CA ASP A 53 -16.19 -23.59 -4.40
C ASP A 53 -15.97 -22.67 -5.60
N LEU A 54 -16.16 -21.37 -5.39
CA LEU A 54 -15.95 -20.35 -6.42
C LEU A 54 -14.50 -19.84 -6.42
N ILE A 55 -13.71 -20.17 -5.39
CA ILE A 55 -12.37 -19.64 -5.17
C ILE A 55 -11.33 -20.74 -5.43
N HIS A 56 -10.70 -20.65 -6.59
CA HIS A 56 -9.63 -21.55 -7.03
C HIS A 56 -8.24 -20.94 -6.74
N ASP A 57 -7.86 -20.91 -5.47
CA ASP A 57 -6.55 -20.44 -5.00
C ASP A 57 -5.54 -21.61 -4.87
N SER A 58 -4.36 -21.35 -4.32
CA SER A 58 -3.38 -22.41 -4.09
C SER A 58 -3.86 -23.50 -3.13
N GLU A 59 -4.72 -23.20 -2.15
CA GLU A 59 -5.29 -24.20 -1.25
C GLU A 59 -6.23 -25.14 -2.00
N TYR A 60 -7.03 -24.61 -2.93
CA TYR A 60 -7.91 -25.40 -3.79
C TYR A 60 -7.12 -26.39 -4.65
N TYR A 61 -6.09 -25.91 -5.35
CA TYR A 61 -5.26 -26.76 -6.23
C TYR A 61 -4.45 -27.79 -5.45
N TYR A 62 -3.86 -27.39 -4.32
CA TYR A 62 -3.18 -28.30 -3.41
C TYR A 62 -4.09 -29.42 -2.90
N THR A 63 -5.31 -29.07 -2.52
CA THR A 63 -6.30 -30.03 -2.01
C THR A 63 -6.72 -31.02 -3.09
N ASN A 64 -7.03 -30.55 -4.30
CA ASN A 64 -7.39 -31.40 -5.42
C ASN A 64 -6.23 -32.33 -5.83
N TYR A 65 -5.00 -31.82 -5.89
CA TYR A 65 -3.82 -32.63 -6.15
C TYR A 65 -3.71 -33.80 -5.16
N HIS A 66 -3.76 -33.52 -3.86
CA HIS A 66 -3.63 -34.56 -2.84
C HIS A 66 -4.83 -35.53 -2.81
N LEU A 67 -6.04 -35.04 -3.05
CA LEU A 67 -7.23 -35.87 -3.17
C LEU A 67 -7.11 -36.85 -4.34
N ASN A 68 -6.77 -36.33 -5.53
CA ASN A 68 -6.64 -37.12 -6.76
C ASN A 68 -5.47 -38.10 -6.66
N ASN A 69 -4.37 -37.73 -5.99
CA ASN A 69 -3.27 -38.62 -5.67
C ASN A 69 -3.76 -39.83 -4.86
N MET A 70 -4.43 -39.61 -3.72
CA MET A 70 -4.95 -40.70 -2.89
C MET A 70 -5.94 -41.59 -3.64
N LEU A 71 -6.87 -40.99 -4.40
CA LEU A 71 -7.89 -41.74 -5.14
C LEU A 71 -7.31 -42.51 -6.32
N GLY A 72 -6.36 -41.93 -7.05
CA GLY A 72 -5.72 -42.57 -8.20
C GLY A 72 -4.94 -43.83 -7.78
N TYR A 73 -4.09 -43.72 -6.76
CA TYR A 73 -3.36 -44.88 -6.26
C TYR A 73 -4.28 -45.91 -5.58
N TYR A 74 -5.30 -45.47 -4.84
CA TYR A 74 -6.32 -46.38 -4.30
C TYR A 74 -7.03 -47.15 -5.42
N SER A 75 -7.53 -46.47 -6.46
CA SER A 75 -8.22 -47.11 -7.58
C SER A 75 -7.31 -48.06 -8.34
N GLY A 76 -6.08 -47.65 -8.68
CA GLY A 76 -5.11 -48.47 -9.40
C GLY A 76 -4.62 -49.70 -8.60
N HIS A 77 -4.57 -49.61 -7.27
CA HIS A 77 -4.20 -50.77 -6.44
C HIS A 77 -5.35 -51.75 -6.21
N TYR A 78 -6.59 -51.27 -6.07
CA TYR A 78 -7.70 -52.08 -5.56
C TYR A 78 -8.86 -52.32 -6.55
N PHE A 79 -8.97 -51.56 -7.65
CA PHE A 79 -10.09 -51.64 -8.59
C PHE A 79 -9.64 -51.74 -10.05
N ASP A 80 -9.27 -50.62 -10.66
CA ASP A 80 -9.01 -50.52 -12.09
C ASP A 80 -7.73 -49.72 -12.37
N ARG A 81 -6.74 -50.42 -12.95
CA ARG A 81 -5.45 -49.83 -13.34
C ARG A 81 -5.53 -49.00 -14.62
N SER A 82 -6.63 -49.08 -15.36
CA SER A 82 -6.83 -48.37 -16.62
C SER A 82 -7.50 -47.01 -16.44
N GLU A 83 -7.91 -46.63 -15.23
CA GLU A 83 -8.49 -45.32 -14.94
C GLU A 83 -7.41 -44.21 -14.94
N THR A 84 -7.22 -43.55 -16.08
CA THR A 84 -6.15 -42.55 -16.28
C THR A 84 -6.57 -41.12 -15.92
N ASN A 85 -7.86 -40.80 -15.97
CA ASN A 85 -8.37 -39.43 -15.79
C ASN A 85 -8.02 -38.84 -14.41
N THR A 86 -8.10 -39.66 -13.36
CA THR A 86 -7.77 -39.23 -11.99
C THR A 86 -6.29 -38.88 -11.85
N PHE A 87 -5.40 -39.60 -12.53
CA PHE A 87 -3.97 -39.26 -12.57
C PHE A 87 -3.67 -38.02 -13.40
N GLN A 88 -4.38 -37.80 -14.52
CA GLN A 88 -4.24 -36.55 -15.28
C GLN A 88 -4.71 -35.36 -14.44
N SER A 89 -5.88 -35.45 -13.83
CA SER A 89 -6.39 -34.41 -12.91
C SER A 89 -5.47 -34.19 -11.70
N MET A 90 -4.75 -35.22 -11.23
CA MET A 90 -3.72 -35.05 -10.20
C MET A 90 -2.60 -34.13 -10.71
N LEU A 91 -2.04 -34.40 -11.90
CA LEU A 91 -0.96 -33.60 -12.48
C LEU A 91 -1.41 -32.17 -12.81
N ASP A 92 -2.59 -32.01 -13.43
CA ASP A 92 -3.11 -30.68 -13.77
C ASP A 92 -3.24 -29.77 -12.55
N ASN A 93 -3.65 -30.33 -11.40
CA ASN A 93 -3.76 -29.58 -10.15
C ASN A 93 -2.39 -29.33 -9.49
N LEU A 94 -1.41 -30.23 -9.67
CA LEU A 94 -0.03 -30.00 -9.23
C LEU A 94 0.59 -28.82 -9.98
N ASP A 95 0.39 -28.78 -11.30
CA ASP A 95 0.92 -27.72 -12.16
C ASP A 95 0.27 -26.38 -11.82
N LYS A 96 -1.07 -26.32 -11.70
CA LYS A 96 -1.78 -25.10 -11.29
C LYS A 96 -1.37 -24.62 -9.90
N TYR A 97 -1.19 -25.53 -8.94
CA TYR A 97 -0.67 -25.19 -7.62
C TYR A 97 0.72 -24.55 -7.71
N TYR A 98 1.64 -25.16 -8.47
CA TYR A 98 2.98 -24.61 -8.69
C TYR A 98 2.93 -23.24 -9.37
N ILE A 99 2.14 -23.08 -10.43
CA ILE A 99 1.98 -21.82 -11.18
C ILE A 99 1.53 -20.71 -10.23
N VAL A 100 0.45 -20.92 -9.48
CA VAL A 100 -0.10 -19.92 -8.56
C VAL A 100 0.93 -19.52 -7.51
N GLU A 101 1.52 -20.49 -6.81
CA GLU A 101 2.52 -20.20 -5.77
C GLU A 101 3.75 -19.51 -6.36
N LYS A 102 4.25 -19.96 -7.51
CA LYS A 102 5.41 -19.37 -8.17
C LYS A 102 5.15 -17.93 -8.57
N LEU A 103 4.06 -17.65 -9.27
CA LEU A 103 3.69 -16.30 -9.70
C LEU A 103 3.46 -15.39 -8.50
N ARG A 104 2.71 -15.85 -7.49
CA ARG A 104 2.45 -15.08 -6.26
C ARG A 104 3.74 -14.66 -5.57
N ASN A 105 4.63 -15.61 -5.30
CA ASN A 105 5.90 -15.33 -4.64
C ASN A 105 6.79 -14.42 -5.51
N CYS A 106 6.81 -14.61 -6.82
CA CYS A 106 7.50 -13.72 -7.76
C CYS A 106 6.94 -12.29 -7.69
N CYS A 107 5.62 -12.10 -7.63
CA CYS A 107 5.01 -10.77 -7.50
C CYS A 107 5.50 -10.05 -6.22
N HIS A 108 5.43 -10.74 -5.07
CA HIS A 108 5.85 -10.18 -3.78
C HIS A 108 7.35 -9.84 -3.75
N LEU A 109 8.19 -10.73 -4.28
CA LEU A 109 9.63 -10.52 -4.34
C LEU A 109 10.05 -9.44 -5.35
N THR A 110 9.35 -9.32 -6.48
CA THR A 110 9.55 -8.22 -7.44
C THR A 110 9.17 -6.88 -6.82
N ALA A 111 8.01 -6.79 -6.14
CA ALA A 111 7.64 -5.57 -5.42
C ALA A 111 8.63 -5.22 -4.30
N ASN A 112 9.13 -6.22 -3.58
CA ASN A 112 10.17 -6.02 -2.57
C ASN A 112 11.49 -5.52 -3.18
N SER A 113 11.93 -6.12 -4.28
CA SER A 113 13.12 -5.72 -5.05
C SER A 113 13.05 -4.23 -5.44
N ILE A 114 11.92 -3.80 -5.98
CA ILE A 114 11.69 -2.39 -6.36
C ILE A 114 11.78 -1.46 -5.15
N MET A 115 11.21 -1.85 -4.01
CA MET A 115 11.15 -1.00 -2.81
C MET A 115 12.49 -0.95 -2.03
N MET A 116 13.18 -2.08 -1.94
CA MET A 116 14.37 -2.25 -1.07
C MET A 116 15.69 -2.23 -1.85
N ASN A 117 15.63 -2.14 -3.18
CA ASN A 117 16.79 -2.22 -4.07
C ASN A 117 17.61 -3.51 -3.85
N THR A 118 16.91 -4.63 -3.74
CA THR A 118 17.47 -5.97 -3.48
C THR A 118 17.32 -6.87 -4.71
N THR A 119 18.26 -7.78 -4.94
CA THR A 119 18.19 -8.71 -6.08
C THR A 119 17.79 -10.12 -5.63
N TYR A 120 16.94 -10.77 -6.42
CA TYR A 120 16.51 -12.15 -6.22
C TYR A 120 16.79 -12.99 -7.46
N ASN A 121 17.06 -14.28 -7.26
CA ASN A 121 17.15 -15.24 -8.37
C ASN A 121 15.79 -15.93 -8.54
N PHE A 122 15.09 -15.59 -9.62
CA PHE A 122 13.73 -16.06 -9.89
C PHE A 122 13.65 -17.41 -10.61
N ARG A 123 14.75 -18.18 -10.77
CA ARG A 123 14.86 -19.50 -11.46
C ARG A 123 13.55 -20.11 -11.96
N MET A 124 13.50 -20.48 -13.25
CA MET A 124 12.32 -21.02 -13.94
C MET A 124 11.20 -20.01 -14.21
N LEU A 125 11.36 -18.73 -13.84
CA LEU A 125 10.31 -17.74 -14.08
C LEU A 125 10.15 -17.43 -15.58
N GLU A 126 11.25 -17.26 -16.31
CA GLU A 126 11.19 -16.94 -17.74
C GLU A 126 10.56 -18.10 -18.53
N GLU A 127 10.95 -19.33 -18.20
CA GLU A 127 10.41 -20.55 -18.80
C GLU A 127 8.92 -20.72 -18.47
N LEU A 128 8.52 -20.39 -17.24
CA LEU A 128 7.12 -20.41 -16.83
C LEU A 128 6.29 -19.36 -17.59
N LEU A 129 6.79 -18.13 -17.70
CA LEU A 129 6.10 -17.07 -18.43
C LEU A 129 5.96 -17.43 -19.92
N GLY A 130 7.02 -17.93 -20.55
CA GLY A 130 6.97 -18.39 -21.93
C GLY A 130 5.99 -19.56 -22.13
N TYR A 131 5.92 -20.49 -21.17
CA TYR A 131 4.92 -21.56 -21.19
C TYR A 131 3.49 -21.03 -21.09
N LEU A 132 3.22 -20.10 -20.16
CA LEU A 132 1.90 -19.49 -19.98
C LEU A 132 1.47 -18.67 -21.19
N GLU A 133 2.39 -17.94 -21.84
CA GLU A 133 2.10 -17.22 -23.07
C GLU A 133 1.72 -18.17 -24.22
N GLY A 134 2.41 -19.30 -24.35
CA GLY A 134 2.11 -20.30 -25.37
C GLY A 134 0.82 -21.10 -25.14
N HIS A 135 0.33 -21.15 -23.90
CA HIS A 135 -0.83 -21.96 -23.49
C HIS A 135 -1.90 -21.12 -22.78
N TRP A 136 -1.95 -19.81 -23.03
CA TRP A 136 -2.79 -18.89 -22.27
C TRP A 136 -4.28 -19.26 -22.28
N GLU A 137 -4.76 -19.85 -23.37
CA GLU A 137 -6.15 -20.31 -23.52
C GLU A 137 -6.57 -21.33 -22.46
N ASP A 138 -5.62 -22.11 -21.91
CA ASP A 138 -5.88 -23.10 -20.86
C ASP A 138 -6.00 -22.46 -19.45
N TYR A 139 -5.52 -21.22 -19.29
CA TYR A 139 -5.38 -20.54 -18.00
C TYR A 139 -6.17 -19.23 -17.90
N LYS A 140 -6.65 -18.66 -19.00
CA LYS A 140 -7.32 -17.35 -19.04
C LYS A 140 -8.60 -17.24 -18.21
N ASP A 141 -9.23 -18.36 -17.89
CA ASP A 141 -10.44 -18.44 -17.07
C ASP A 141 -10.15 -18.72 -15.58
N ASP A 142 -8.88 -18.91 -15.22
CA ASP A 142 -8.45 -19.06 -13.83
C ASP A 142 -8.18 -17.66 -13.20
N PRO A 143 -9.02 -17.20 -12.27
CA PRO A 143 -8.90 -15.84 -11.74
C PRO A 143 -7.60 -15.63 -10.94
N THR A 144 -7.08 -16.66 -10.29
CA THR A 144 -5.89 -16.56 -9.44
C THR A 144 -4.61 -16.55 -10.28
N ILE A 145 -4.54 -17.39 -11.31
CA ILE A 145 -3.41 -17.38 -12.26
C ILE A 145 -3.41 -16.06 -13.03
N VAL A 146 -4.57 -15.64 -13.55
CA VAL A 146 -4.71 -14.37 -14.28
C VAL A 146 -4.34 -13.19 -13.40
N LEU A 147 -4.71 -13.20 -12.12
CA LEU A 147 -4.33 -12.18 -11.15
C LEU A 147 -2.80 -12.03 -11.10
N TYR A 148 -2.11 -13.08 -10.70
CA TYR A 148 -0.67 -12.99 -10.44
C TYR A 148 0.14 -12.82 -11.72
N TYR A 149 -0.32 -13.38 -12.85
CA TYR A 149 0.28 -13.09 -14.15
C TYR A 149 0.14 -11.60 -14.50
N THR A 150 -1.08 -11.03 -14.41
CA THR A 150 -1.33 -9.61 -14.71
C THR A 150 -0.50 -8.69 -13.82
N VAL A 151 -0.45 -8.97 -12.51
CA VAL A 151 0.34 -8.20 -11.55
C VAL A 151 1.83 -8.23 -11.91
N LEU A 152 2.37 -9.42 -12.20
CA LEU A 152 3.78 -9.56 -12.54
C LEU A 152 4.12 -8.84 -13.85
N MET A 153 3.27 -8.97 -14.86
CA MET A 153 3.44 -8.26 -16.14
C MET A 153 3.32 -6.75 -15.95
N SER A 154 2.44 -6.24 -15.08
CA SER A 154 2.38 -4.81 -14.76
C SER A 154 3.68 -4.26 -14.15
N MET A 155 4.49 -5.12 -13.52
CA MET A 155 5.79 -4.74 -12.96
C MET A 155 6.91 -4.83 -13.99
N ASN A 156 6.85 -5.80 -14.91
CA ASN A 156 7.85 -6.03 -15.95
C ASN A 156 7.66 -5.12 -17.19
N ASP A 157 6.41 -4.84 -17.56
CA ASP A 157 5.97 -4.00 -18.68
C ASP A 157 5.15 -2.81 -18.13
N GLY A 158 5.83 -1.96 -17.36
CA GLY A 158 5.20 -0.92 -16.55
C GLY A 158 4.49 0.18 -17.34
N ASP A 159 4.87 0.36 -18.62
CA ASP A 159 4.33 1.39 -19.51
C ASP A 159 3.05 0.94 -20.22
N ASN A 160 2.69 -0.35 -20.13
CA ASN A 160 1.48 -0.87 -20.75
C ASN A 160 0.26 -0.65 -19.83
N PRO A 161 -0.69 0.22 -20.23
CA PRO A 161 -1.86 0.55 -19.40
C PRO A 161 -2.85 -0.62 -19.27
N GLU A 162 -2.78 -1.62 -20.17
CA GLU A 162 -3.72 -2.74 -20.18
C GLU A 162 -3.66 -3.57 -18.90
N HIS A 163 -2.47 -3.70 -18.30
CA HIS A 163 -2.30 -4.48 -17.07
C HIS A 163 -3.02 -3.83 -15.88
N TYR A 164 -2.92 -2.51 -15.73
CA TYR A 164 -3.66 -1.82 -14.68
C TYR A 164 -5.16 -1.85 -14.93
N GLU A 165 -5.61 -1.66 -16.18
CA GLU A 165 -7.03 -1.78 -16.52
C GLU A 165 -7.58 -3.18 -16.25
N ARG A 166 -6.79 -4.22 -16.46
CA ARG A 166 -7.17 -5.59 -16.07
C ARG A 166 -7.28 -5.72 -14.55
N MET A 167 -6.30 -5.25 -13.76
CA MET A 167 -6.37 -5.26 -12.30
C MET A 167 -7.60 -4.50 -11.78
N LYS A 168 -7.91 -3.35 -12.36
CA LYS A 168 -9.11 -2.55 -12.04
C LYS A 168 -10.40 -3.33 -12.31
N ARG A 169 -10.52 -3.97 -13.47
CA ARG A 169 -11.67 -4.85 -13.77
C ARG A 169 -11.81 -5.98 -12.76
N MET A 170 -10.69 -6.58 -12.34
CA MET A 170 -10.70 -7.66 -11.34
C MET A 170 -11.19 -7.16 -9.98
N LEU A 171 -10.73 -5.99 -9.53
CA LEU A 171 -11.18 -5.34 -8.29
C LEU A 171 -12.69 -5.05 -8.28
N GLU A 172 -13.28 -4.75 -9.44
CA GLU A 172 -14.70 -4.42 -9.56
C GLU A 172 -15.59 -5.65 -9.71
N LYS A 173 -15.16 -6.65 -10.50
CA LYS A 173 -16.05 -7.73 -10.98
C LYS A 173 -15.67 -9.11 -10.50
N GLU A 174 -14.41 -9.33 -10.13
CA GLU A 174 -13.85 -10.68 -9.94
C GLU A 174 -13.45 -10.98 -8.48
N MET A 175 -13.50 -10.00 -7.58
CA MET A 175 -13.14 -10.16 -6.16
C MET A 175 -13.84 -11.33 -5.44
N LYS A 176 -15.06 -11.69 -5.84
CA LYS A 176 -15.81 -12.82 -5.25
C LYS A 176 -15.24 -14.20 -5.59
N TYR A 177 -14.38 -14.28 -6.61
CA TYR A 177 -13.69 -15.51 -7.04
C TYR A 177 -12.27 -15.60 -6.48
N LEU A 178 -11.82 -14.60 -5.73
CA LEU A 178 -10.50 -14.57 -5.12
C LEU A 178 -10.60 -14.90 -3.63
N SER A 179 -9.56 -15.55 -3.10
CA SER A 179 -9.47 -15.72 -1.66
C SER A 179 -9.28 -14.36 -0.98
N PRO A 180 -9.61 -14.22 0.33
CA PRO A 180 -9.34 -12.97 1.05
C PRO A 180 -7.87 -12.54 1.00
N ASP A 181 -6.94 -13.48 0.89
CA ASP A 181 -5.51 -13.18 0.78
C ASP A 181 -5.15 -12.72 -0.63
N ASP A 182 -5.64 -13.39 -1.68
CA ASP A 182 -5.40 -12.98 -3.08
C ASP A 182 -6.07 -11.63 -3.40
N GLY A 183 -7.25 -11.37 -2.84
CA GLY A 183 -7.93 -10.08 -2.96
C GLY A 183 -7.17 -8.94 -2.27
N ARG A 184 -6.55 -9.20 -1.11
CA ARG A 184 -5.63 -8.25 -0.47
C ARG A 184 -4.39 -8.01 -1.33
N ASP A 185 -3.83 -9.08 -1.90
CA ASP A 185 -2.68 -8.99 -2.80
C ASP A 185 -3.03 -8.12 -4.02
N LEU A 186 -4.14 -8.41 -4.74
CA LEU A 186 -4.64 -7.60 -5.86
C LEU A 186 -4.78 -6.12 -5.50
N TYR A 187 -5.41 -5.83 -4.37
CA TYR A 187 -5.59 -4.47 -3.89
C TYR A 187 -4.24 -3.79 -3.62
N SER A 188 -3.34 -4.48 -2.93
CA SER A 188 -2.03 -3.93 -2.56
C SER A 188 -1.13 -3.70 -3.79
N PHE A 189 -1.18 -4.56 -4.80
CA PHE A 189 -0.45 -4.37 -6.05
C PHE A 189 -1.02 -3.23 -6.90
N SER A 190 -2.35 -3.12 -7.00
CA SER A 190 -3.02 -2.01 -7.71
C SER A 190 -2.70 -0.66 -7.07
N TYR A 191 -2.70 -0.64 -5.73
CA TYR A 191 -2.29 0.51 -4.93
C TYR A 191 -0.83 0.92 -5.21
N ASN A 192 0.10 -0.03 -5.21
CA ASN A 192 1.51 0.22 -5.49
C ASN A 192 1.74 0.70 -6.93
N TYR A 193 0.99 0.16 -7.89
CA TYR A 193 1.04 0.62 -9.28
C TYR A 193 0.68 2.11 -9.38
N CYS A 194 -0.43 2.53 -8.77
CA CYS A 194 -0.85 3.94 -8.78
C CYS A 194 0.22 4.86 -8.18
N ILE A 195 0.83 4.46 -7.06
CA ILE A 195 1.93 5.23 -6.45
C ILE A 195 3.11 5.37 -7.40
N ARG A 196 3.49 4.29 -8.08
CA ARG A 196 4.59 4.33 -9.06
C ARG A 196 4.29 5.32 -10.18
N MET A 197 3.08 5.33 -10.72
CA MET A 197 2.67 6.26 -11.77
C MET A 197 2.64 7.72 -11.30
N ILE A 198 2.14 7.97 -10.09
CA ILE A 198 2.17 9.32 -9.48
C ILE A 198 3.63 9.79 -9.32
N ASN A 199 4.51 8.91 -8.85
CA ASN A 199 5.93 9.24 -8.68
C ASN A 199 6.65 9.46 -10.03
N ALA A 200 6.17 8.83 -11.11
CA ALA A 200 6.61 9.09 -12.48
C ALA A 200 6.05 10.40 -13.06
N GLY A 201 5.17 11.10 -12.34
CA GLY A 201 4.60 12.39 -12.72
C GLY A 201 3.21 12.32 -13.33
N ASP A 202 2.60 11.14 -13.44
CA ASP A 202 1.25 11.00 -13.97
C ASP A 202 0.19 11.30 -12.90
N SER A 203 -0.30 12.54 -12.92
CA SER A 203 -1.31 13.02 -11.98
C SER A 203 -2.69 12.37 -12.14
N THR A 204 -2.98 11.69 -13.25
CA THR A 204 -4.28 11.01 -13.45
C THR A 204 -4.50 9.93 -12.39
N PHE A 205 -3.42 9.27 -11.97
CA PHE A 205 -3.45 8.23 -10.95
C PHE A 205 -3.71 8.73 -9.52
N LEU A 206 -3.67 10.06 -9.27
CA LEU A 206 -4.09 10.61 -7.97
C LEU A 206 -5.55 10.28 -7.69
N ARG A 207 -6.42 10.45 -8.69
CA ARG A 207 -7.85 10.16 -8.58
C ARG A 207 -8.10 8.66 -8.47
N GLU A 208 -7.39 7.86 -9.23
CA GLU A 208 -7.46 6.39 -9.16
C GLU A 208 -7.05 5.87 -7.78
N LEU A 209 -5.91 6.33 -7.25
CA LEU A 209 -5.45 5.98 -5.91
C LEU A 209 -6.47 6.36 -4.82
N PHE A 210 -7.09 7.52 -4.97
CA PHE A 210 -8.12 7.98 -4.03
C PHE A 210 -9.38 7.10 -4.06
N ASN A 211 -9.80 6.68 -5.25
CA ASN A 211 -10.92 5.74 -5.41
C ASN A 211 -10.59 4.36 -4.81
N LEU A 212 -9.36 3.87 -5.02
CA LEU A 212 -8.88 2.65 -4.37
C LEU A 212 -8.95 2.77 -2.85
N TYR A 213 -8.45 3.86 -2.26
CA TYR A 213 -8.57 4.08 -0.81
C TYR A 213 -10.03 4.05 -0.33
N LYS A 214 -10.95 4.75 -1.01
CA LYS A 214 -12.39 4.73 -0.66
C LYS A 214 -12.93 3.29 -0.66
N GLN A 215 -12.60 2.51 -1.68
CA GLN A 215 -13.01 1.11 -1.81
C GLN A 215 -12.38 0.23 -0.71
N GLY A 216 -11.07 0.36 -0.47
CA GLY A 216 -10.35 -0.40 0.54
C GLY A 216 -10.85 -0.13 1.96
N LEU A 217 -11.22 1.12 2.27
CA LEU A 217 -11.86 1.47 3.54
C LEU A 217 -13.24 0.83 3.68
N LYS A 218 -14.06 0.87 2.62
CA LYS A 218 -15.41 0.28 2.61
C LYS A 218 -15.38 -1.24 2.79
N GLN A 219 -14.39 -1.90 2.21
CA GLN A 219 -14.20 -3.35 2.28
C GLN A 219 -13.39 -3.81 3.50
N GLY A 220 -12.82 -2.88 4.28
CA GLY A 220 -11.95 -3.19 5.42
C GLY A 220 -10.57 -3.73 5.02
N LEU A 221 -10.16 -3.61 3.75
CA LEU A 221 -8.86 -4.08 3.24
C LEU A 221 -7.67 -3.28 3.80
N LEU A 222 -7.92 -2.02 4.19
CA LEU A 222 -6.93 -1.13 4.81
C LEU A 222 -6.91 -1.22 6.34
N LEU A 223 -7.67 -2.15 6.93
CA LEU A 223 -7.78 -2.30 8.37
C LEU A 223 -7.11 -3.61 8.81
N GLU A 224 -6.01 -3.50 9.55
CA GLU A 224 -5.39 -4.63 10.22
C GLU A 224 -6.01 -4.79 11.60
N LYS A 225 -6.70 -5.93 11.85
CA LYS A 225 -7.44 -6.18 13.10
C LYS A 225 -8.41 -5.03 13.45
N GLY A 226 -9.03 -4.43 12.43
CA GLY A 226 -9.96 -3.31 12.59
C GLY A 226 -9.30 -1.93 12.70
N MET A 227 -7.97 -1.85 12.66
CA MET A 227 -7.21 -0.62 12.84
C MET A 227 -6.56 -0.16 11.53
N ILE A 228 -6.59 1.14 11.27
CA ILE A 228 -5.86 1.76 10.15
C ILE A 228 -4.47 2.19 10.60
N SER A 229 -3.47 2.03 9.73
CA SER A 229 -2.14 2.54 10.03
C SER A 229 -2.10 4.07 10.02
N GLU A 230 -1.23 4.67 10.84
CA GLU A 230 -1.00 6.12 10.88
C GLU A 230 -0.53 6.66 9.51
N TRP A 231 0.19 5.83 8.74
CA TRP A 231 0.69 6.17 7.40
C TRP A 231 -0.44 6.22 6.38
N ASP A 232 -1.29 5.20 6.32
CA ASP A 232 -2.43 5.18 5.40
C ASP A 232 -3.39 6.32 5.72
N TYR A 233 -3.65 6.55 7.01
CA TYR A 233 -4.50 7.65 7.46
C TYR A 233 -3.98 9.01 7.01
N LYS A 234 -2.66 9.26 7.16
CA LYS A 234 -2.02 10.48 6.67
C LYS A 234 -2.04 10.60 5.15
N ASN A 235 -1.76 9.51 4.43
CA ASN A 235 -1.68 9.49 2.98
C ASN A 235 -3.04 9.76 2.34
N ILE A 236 -4.10 9.13 2.86
CA ILE A 236 -5.50 9.34 2.44
C ILE A 236 -5.89 10.80 2.63
N ALA A 237 -5.63 11.37 3.81
CA ALA A 237 -5.97 12.76 4.10
C ALA A 237 -5.20 13.73 3.20
N THR A 238 -3.90 13.48 2.99
CA THR A 238 -3.06 14.30 2.10
C THR A 238 -3.56 14.24 0.66
N LEU A 239 -3.91 13.06 0.17
CA LEU A 239 -4.43 12.86 -1.18
C LEU A 239 -5.79 13.52 -1.36
N GLY A 240 -6.70 13.38 -0.40
CA GLY A 240 -7.99 14.05 -0.40
C GLY A 240 -7.85 15.58 -0.43
N CYS A 241 -6.91 16.14 0.35
CA CYS A 241 -6.60 17.57 0.29
C CYS A 241 -6.06 18.00 -1.08
N ARG A 242 -5.16 17.22 -1.69
CA ARG A 242 -4.62 17.50 -3.03
C ARG A 242 -5.69 17.50 -4.11
N LEU A 243 -6.66 16.59 -4.00
CA LEU A 243 -7.80 16.49 -4.91
C LEU A 243 -8.94 17.46 -4.58
N GLN A 244 -8.78 18.29 -3.55
CA GLN A 244 -9.81 19.22 -3.03
C GLN A 244 -11.10 18.52 -2.59
N GLU A 245 -11.01 17.25 -2.20
CA GLU A 245 -12.12 16.43 -1.69
C GLU A 245 -12.31 16.69 -0.19
N PHE A 246 -12.51 17.96 0.17
CA PHE A 246 -12.39 18.42 1.54
C PHE A 246 -13.46 17.84 2.47
N GLU A 247 -14.71 17.81 2.02
CA GLU A 247 -15.85 17.27 2.79
C GLU A 247 -15.62 15.78 3.09
N TRP A 248 -15.31 15.00 2.04
CA TRP A 248 -15.02 13.58 2.21
C TRP A 248 -13.82 13.35 3.14
N THR A 249 -12.78 14.17 3.02
CA THR A 249 -11.58 14.06 3.86
C THR A 249 -11.91 14.35 5.32
N GLU A 250 -12.73 15.35 5.60
CA GLU A 250 -13.18 15.68 6.96
C GLU A 250 -13.95 14.51 7.58
N ASP A 251 -14.94 13.97 6.85
CA ASP A 251 -15.72 12.80 7.28
C ASP A 251 -14.83 11.59 7.53
N PHE A 252 -13.85 11.34 6.65
CA PHE A 252 -12.86 10.29 6.82
C PHE A 252 -12.09 10.47 8.13
N LEU A 253 -11.57 11.67 8.40
CA LEU A 253 -10.78 11.94 9.61
C LEU A 253 -11.60 11.70 10.88
N HIS A 254 -12.85 12.14 10.91
CA HIS A 254 -13.71 11.92 12.07
C HIS A 254 -14.08 10.43 12.25
N ASN A 255 -14.51 9.77 11.18
CA ASN A 255 -15.03 8.40 11.25
C ASN A 255 -13.95 7.33 11.49
N PHE A 256 -12.69 7.60 11.12
CA PHE A 256 -11.58 6.66 11.27
C PHE A 256 -10.64 7.01 12.43
N ARG A 257 -10.92 8.08 13.20
CA ARG A 257 -10.13 8.45 14.37
C ARG A 257 -10.01 7.31 15.38
N ASP A 258 -11.12 6.68 15.75
CA ASP A 258 -11.14 5.58 16.75
C ASP A 258 -10.57 4.25 16.21
N LYS A 259 -10.23 4.21 14.91
CA LYS A 259 -9.56 3.07 14.27
C LYS A 259 -8.05 3.28 14.20
N LEU A 260 -7.51 4.39 14.70
CA LEU A 260 -6.07 4.57 14.84
C LEU A 260 -5.57 3.90 16.13
N PRO A 261 -4.30 3.43 16.18
CA PRO A 261 -3.71 2.95 17.42
C PRO A 261 -3.82 4.02 18.52
N ALA A 262 -4.34 3.67 19.69
CA ALA A 262 -4.65 4.62 20.77
C ALA A 262 -3.49 5.57 21.12
N HIS A 263 -2.24 5.07 21.10
CA HIS A 263 -1.05 5.87 21.39
C HIS A 263 -0.64 6.86 20.27
N ARG A 264 -1.27 6.77 19.09
CA ARG A 264 -1.04 7.64 17.91
C ARG A 264 -2.27 8.47 17.54
N GLN A 265 -3.45 8.07 18.00
CA GLN A 265 -4.75 8.59 17.61
C GLN A 265 -4.83 10.13 17.63
N GLU A 266 -4.59 10.76 18.79
CA GLU A 266 -4.67 12.22 18.92
C GLU A 266 -3.67 12.92 17.99
N ASN A 267 -2.46 12.39 17.89
CA ASN A 267 -1.39 13.05 17.16
C ASN A 267 -1.63 13.02 15.65
N ALA A 268 -1.99 11.84 15.14
CA ALA A 268 -2.32 11.63 13.74
C ALA A 268 -3.60 12.40 13.36
N TYR A 269 -4.62 12.40 14.21
CA TYR A 269 -5.85 13.13 13.97
C TYR A 269 -5.60 14.65 13.87
N ASN A 270 -4.97 15.26 14.87
CA ASN A 270 -4.74 16.70 14.91
C ASN A 270 -3.82 17.19 13.79
N TYR A 271 -2.78 16.42 13.44
CA TYR A 271 -1.90 16.76 12.32
C TYR A 271 -2.66 16.80 11.00
N ASN A 272 -3.47 15.77 10.73
CA ASN A 272 -4.22 15.68 9.47
C ASN A 272 -5.37 16.67 9.42
N LEU A 273 -6.01 16.98 10.55
CA LEU A 273 -7.02 18.03 10.64
C LEU A 273 -6.41 19.41 10.36
N GLY A 274 -5.23 19.69 10.93
CA GLY A 274 -4.46 20.89 10.63
C GLY A 274 -4.10 20.99 9.14
N ASN A 275 -3.71 19.87 8.52
CA ASN A 275 -3.44 19.81 7.08
C ASN A 275 -4.70 20.08 6.25
N LEU A 276 -5.84 19.52 6.62
CA LEU A 276 -7.12 19.77 5.97
C LEU A 276 -7.51 21.25 6.04
N TYR A 277 -7.48 21.84 7.24
CA TYR A 277 -7.81 23.25 7.43
C TYR A 277 -6.86 24.19 6.71
N TYR A 278 -5.56 23.88 6.68
CA TYR A 278 -4.60 24.66 5.90
C TYR A 278 -4.98 24.67 4.40
N ASN A 279 -5.32 23.52 3.83
CA ASN A 279 -5.74 23.44 2.42
C ASN A 279 -7.12 24.06 2.16
N LYS A 280 -8.03 24.06 3.14
CA LYS A 280 -9.29 24.85 3.12
C LYS A 280 -9.07 26.36 3.30
N LYS A 281 -7.82 26.82 3.49
CA LYS A 281 -7.45 28.22 3.81
C LYS A 281 -7.99 28.72 5.16
N MET A 282 -8.37 27.81 6.04
CA MET A 282 -8.83 28.06 7.42
C MET A 282 -7.62 28.10 8.36
N TYR A 283 -6.76 29.10 8.21
CA TYR A 283 -5.42 29.08 8.83
C TYR A 283 -5.44 29.16 10.37
N ASN A 284 -6.42 29.83 10.97
CA ASN A 284 -6.55 29.88 12.44
C ASN A 284 -6.93 28.50 13.03
N ASP A 285 -7.83 27.79 12.36
CA ASP A 285 -8.24 26.44 12.76
C ASP A 285 -7.10 25.44 12.52
N ALA A 286 -6.37 25.61 11.41
CA ALA A 286 -5.16 24.85 11.14
C ALA A 286 -4.13 25.03 12.25
N LEU A 287 -3.87 26.27 12.67
CA LEU A 287 -2.95 26.58 13.76
C LEU A 287 -3.41 25.91 15.07
N SER A 288 -4.69 26.04 15.41
CA SER A 288 -5.27 25.47 16.63
C SER A 288 -5.11 23.95 16.68
N ALA A 289 -5.37 23.25 15.57
CA ALA A 289 -5.17 21.81 15.47
C ALA A 289 -3.68 21.42 15.56
N LEU A 290 -2.79 22.15 14.89
CA LEU A 290 -1.37 21.84 14.87
C LEU A 290 -0.68 22.03 16.23
N LEU A 291 -1.16 22.95 17.06
CA LEU A 291 -0.64 23.15 18.43
C LEU A 291 -0.95 21.97 19.37
N LEU A 292 -1.94 21.14 19.03
CA LEU A 292 -2.27 19.91 19.79
C LEU A 292 -1.38 18.71 19.41
N VAL A 293 -0.58 18.84 18.34
CA VAL A 293 0.29 17.77 17.84
C VAL A 293 1.54 17.66 18.72
N GLN A 294 1.76 16.50 19.31
CA GLN A 294 2.95 16.15 20.07
C GLN A 294 4.07 15.64 19.16
N PHE A 295 5.31 16.03 19.44
CA PHE A 295 6.47 15.61 18.64
C PHE A 295 6.99 14.21 19.06
N THR A 296 6.19 13.18 18.79
CA THR A 296 6.48 11.78 19.15
C THR A 296 7.68 11.19 18.42
N ASP A 297 7.94 11.64 17.19
CA ASP A 297 9.11 11.26 16.42
C ASP A 297 9.63 12.40 15.52
N VAL A 298 10.80 12.16 14.92
CA VAL A 298 11.49 13.13 14.07
C VAL A 298 10.63 13.50 12.85
N LYS A 299 9.92 12.53 12.25
CA LYS A 299 9.14 12.76 11.02
C LYS A 299 7.91 13.62 11.32
N TYR A 300 7.23 13.38 12.44
CA TYR A 300 6.13 14.22 12.92
C TYR A 300 6.59 15.63 13.26
N HIS A 301 7.70 15.76 13.98
CA HIS A 301 8.26 17.07 14.30
C HIS A 301 8.55 17.87 13.02
N LEU A 302 9.25 17.26 12.06
CA LEU A 302 9.55 17.91 10.79
C LEU A 302 8.25 18.31 10.08
N SER A 303 7.36 17.35 9.83
CA SER A 303 6.12 17.58 9.05
C SER A 303 5.22 18.66 9.66
N THR A 304 5.04 18.63 10.98
CA THR A 304 4.17 19.56 11.72
C THR A 304 4.78 20.96 11.72
N THR A 305 6.08 21.08 11.98
CA THR A 305 6.76 22.38 12.00
C THR A 305 6.76 23.05 10.63
N PHE A 306 6.87 22.30 9.52
CA PHE A 306 6.67 22.87 8.19
C PHE A 306 5.27 23.43 7.99
N LEU A 307 4.26 22.67 8.40
CA LEU A 307 2.87 23.10 8.22
C LEU A 307 2.54 24.30 9.12
N LEU A 308 3.06 24.34 10.35
CA LEU A 308 2.99 25.51 11.23
C LEU A 308 3.66 26.73 10.60
N LEU A 309 4.87 26.56 10.04
CA LEU A 309 5.61 27.64 9.36
C LEU A 309 4.79 28.22 8.21
N ARG A 310 4.22 27.35 7.36
CA ARG A 310 3.32 27.76 6.27
C ARG A 310 2.05 28.43 6.77
N THR A 311 1.51 27.97 7.90
CA THR A 311 0.30 28.52 8.51
C THR A 311 0.54 29.91 9.07
N TYR A 312 1.61 30.11 9.85
CA TYR A 312 2.00 31.44 10.34
C TYR A 312 2.31 32.40 9.18
N TYR A 313 2.95 31.90 8.12
CA TYR A 313 3.19 32.67 6.92
C TYR A 313 1.89 33.16 6.28
N ALA A 314 0.91 32.27 6.12
CA ALA A 314 -0.40 32.62 5.56
C ALA A 314 -1.19 33.58 6.46
N LEU A 315 -1.05 33.47 7.78
CA LEU A 315 -1.61 34.41 8.77
C LEU A 315 -0.88 35.75 8.84
N LYS A 316 0.29 35.87 8.19
CA LYS A 316 1.21 37.03 8.29
C LYS A 316 1.69 37.30 9.72
N ASP A 317 1.70 36.28 10.58
CA ASP A 317 2.25 36.37 11.93
C ASP A 317 3.78 36.25 11.87
N THR A 318 4.42 37.39 11.62
CA THR A 318 5.85 37.44 11.35
C THR A 318 6.69 37.11 12.58
N GLU A 319 6.26 37.53 13.76
CA GLU A 319 7.01 37.32 14.99
C GLU A 319 7.02 35.84 15.38
N ALA A 320 5.84 35.19 15.41
CA ALA A 320 5.73 33.78 15.70
C ALA A 320 6.50 32.93 14.67
N LEU A 321 6.41 33.30 13.39
CA LEU A 321 7.13 32.64 12.31
C LEU A 321 8.64 32.72 12.44
N LEU A 322 9.19 33.91 12.75
CA LEU A 322 10.63 34.08 12.93
C LEU A 322 11.14 33.31 14.17
N SER A 323 10.36 33.27 15.24
CA SER A 323 10.65 32.48 16.43
C SER A 323 10.63 30.97 16.12
N LEU A 324 9.63 30.50 15.39
CA LEU A 324 9.52 29.10 14.95
C LEU A 324 10.70 28.71 14.06
N ILE A 325 11.09 29.55 13.11
CA ILE A 325 12.23 29.29 12.22
C ILE A 325 13.51 29.08 13.03
N GLU A 326 13.76 29.89 14.06
CA GLU A 326 14.98 29.80 14.85
C GLU A 326 14.99 28.57 15.77
N THR A 327 13.87 28.31 16.47
CA THR A 327 13.74 27.10 17.30
C THR A 327 13.86 25.83 16.45
N PHE A 328 13.26 25.82 15.26
CA PHE A 328 13.34 24.70 14.33
C PHE A 328 14.76 24.48 13.79
N ARG A 329 15.48 25.56 13.48
CA ARG A 329 16.89 25.49 13.06
C ARG A 329 17.76 24.82 14.14
N ILE A 330 17.59 25.23 15.40
CA ILE A 330 18.31 24.64 16.54
C ILE A 330 17.99 23.15 16.68
N TYR A 331 16.71 22.77 16.59
CA TYR A 331 16.28 21.37 16.64
C TYR A 331 16.95 20.53 15.55
N VAL A 332 16.88 20.97 14.29
CA VAL A 332 17.46 20.26 13.13
C VAL A 332 18.96 20.03 13.33
N ILE A 333 19.70 21.06 13.73
CA ILE A 333 21.16 20.98 13.90
C ILE A 333 21.52 19.98 15.02
N ARG A 334 20.82 20.03 16.15
CA ARG A 334 21.12 19.22 17.33
C ARG A 334 20.63 17.77 17.23
N ASN A 335 19.63 17.49 16.40
CA ASN A 335 19.06 16.15 16.33
C ASN A 335 20.02 15.15 15.66
N ARG A 336 20.41 14.10 16.39
CA ARG A 336 21.34 13.07 15.91
C ARG A 336 20.72 12.07 14.94
N LYS A 337 19.38 12.00 14.87
CA LYS A 337 18.64 11.10 13.97
C LYS A 337 18.45 11.67 12.56
N ILE A 338 18.85 12.92 12.33
CA ILE A 338 18.79 13.59 11.02
C ILE A 338 20.16 13.49 10.37
N THR A 339 20.22 13.02 9.12
CA THR A 339 21.50 12.88 8.40
C THR A 339 22.13 14.24 8.11
N THR A 340 23.45 14.29 7.91
CA THR A 340 24.16 15.55 7.57
C THR A 340 23.58 16.22 6.33
N ASP A 341 23.19 15.43 5.33
CA ASP A 341 22.56 15.94 4.10
C ASP A 341 21.16 16.50 4.35
N GLN A 342 20.32 15.81 5.12
CA GLN A 342 19.01 16.34 5.52
C GLN A 342 19.13 17.63 6.35
N LYS A 343 20.11 17.71 7.27
CA LYS A 343 20.38 18.92 8.05
C LYS A 343 20.72 20.11 7.15
N ARG A 344 21.54 19.89 6.12
CA ARG A 344 21.87 20.90 5.12
C ARG A 344 20.62 21.36 4.39
N GLY A 345 19.80 20.42 3.91
CA GLY A 345 18.53 20.70 3.24
C GLY A 345 17.56 21.56 4.05
N TYR A 346 17.36 21.20 5.33
CA TYR A 346 16.51 21.96 6.24
C TYR A 346 17.08 23.33 6.58
N THR A 347 18.39 23.44 6.82
CA THR A 347 19.03 24.71 7.14
C THR A 347 18.98 25.68 5.96
N ASN A 348 19.17 25.17 4.74
CA ASN A 348 19.01 25.95 3.51
C ASN A 348 17.58 26.48 3.38
N PHE A 349 16.57 25.62 3.54
CA PHE A 349 15.17 26.02 3.53
C PHE A 349 14.89 27.13 4.56
N LEU A 350 15.30 26.94 5.83
CA LEU A 350 15.00 27.89 6.90
C LEU A 350 15.66 29.25 6.69
N ARG A 351 16.88 29.27 6.13
CA ARG A 351 17.55 30.50 5.72
C ARG A 351 16.75 31.26 4.66
N PHE A 352 16.25 30.56 3.64
CA PHE A 352 15.45 31.18 2.58
C PHE A 352 14.07 31.60 3.05
N ALA A 353 13.39 30.77 3.86
CA ALA A 353 12.11 31.11 4.47
C ALA A 353 12.23 32.38 5.34
N ARG A 354 13.28 32.49 6.17
CA ARG A 354 13.53 33.71 6.95
C ARG A 354 13.66 34.95 6.07
N ARG A 355 14.41 34.85 4.97
CA ARG A 355 14.58 35.97 4.03
C ARG A 355 13.27 36.35 3.33
N LEU A 356 12.50 35.35 2.89
CA LEU A 356 11.19 35.56 2.27
C LEU A 356 10.24 36.31 3.21
N VAL A 357 10.18 35.88 4.47
CA VAL A 357 9.33 36.49 5.51
C VAL A 357 9.72 37.94 5.76
N LEU A 358 11.02 38.23 5.91
CA LEU A 358 11.50 39.59 6.13
C LEU A 358 11.24 40.49 4.92
N LEU A 359 11.43 40.00 3.69
CA LEU A 359 11.12 40.76 2.47
C LEU A 359 9.64 41.15 2.40
N LYS A 360 8.73 40.21 2.69
CA LYS A 360 7.29 40.50 2.67
C LYS A 360 6.83 41.35 3.87
N HIS A 361 7.42 41.19 5.04
CA HIS A 361 7.14 42.03 6.20
C HIS A 361 7.53 43.49 5.96
N HIS A 362 8.69 43.71 5.33
CA HIS A 362 9.17 45.04 4.95
C HIS A 362 8.68 45.47 3.57
N ALA A 363 7.65 44.84 2.99
CA ALA A 363 7.18 45.17 1.64
C ALA A 363 6.84 46.66 1.46
N SER A 364 6.35 47.32 2.51
CA SER A 364 6.02 48.76 2.50
C SER A 364 7.24 49.68 2.37
N THR A 365 8.45 49.20 2.64
CA THR A 365 9.69 49.99 2.48
C THR A 365 10.25 49.92 1.06
N TYR A 366 9.68 49.07 0.19
CA TYR A 366 10.08 48.91 -1.20
C TYR A 366 9.05 49.53 -2.14
N SER A 367 9.52 50.03 -3.29
CA SER A 367 8.60 50.18 -4.43
C SER A 367 8.20 48.80 -4.93
N ARG A 368 7.02 48.68 -5.55
CA ARG A 368 6.53 47.39 -6.09
C ARG A 368 7.57 46.71 -6.97
N LYS A 369 8.18 47.46 -7.90
CA LYS A 369 9.23 46.97 -8.79
C LYS A 369 10.48 46.49 -8.02
N ALA A 370 10.91 47.21 -6.99
CA ALA A 370 12.08 46.82 -6.20
C ALA A 370 11.81 45.55 -5.36
N LEU A 371 10.59 45.38 -4.84
CA LEU A 371 10.20 44.16 -4.13
C LEU A 371 10.18 42.95 -5.08
N ASP A 372 9.58 43.11 -6.27
CA ASP A 372 9.54 42.05 -7.29
C ASP A 372 10.95 41.64 -7.73
N GLU A 373 11.87 42.59 -7.89
CA GLU A 373 13.29 42.32 -8.18
C GLU A 373 13.99 41.54 -7.04
N GLU A 374 13.75 41.88 -5.77
CA GLU A 374 14.33 41.15 -4.64
C GLU A 374 13.73 39.74 -4.48
N LEU A 375 12.44 39.57 -4.73
CA LEU A 375 11.79 38.25 -4.74
C LEU A 375 12.30 37.39 -5.91
N ALA A 376 12.50 37.97 -7.09
CA ALA A 376 13.10 37.28 -8.23
C ALA A 376 14.55 36.84 -7.94
N LYS A 377 15.36 37.70 -7.33
CA LYS A 377 16.73 37.33 -6.87
C LYS A 377 16.70 36.22 -5.82
N LEU A 378 15.70 36.22 -4.93
CA LEU A 378 15.54 35.15 -3.95
C LEU A 378 15.17 33.84 -4.64
N ALA A 379 14.20 33.86 -5.57
CA ALA A 379 13.80 32.69 -6.35
C ALA A 379 15.00 32.10 -7.12
N GLN A 380 15.78 32.93 -7.81
CA GLN A 380 16.98 32.48 -8.54
C GLN A 380 18.03 31.83 -7.60
N LYS A 381 18.21 32.36 -6.39
CA LYS A 381 19.11 31.77 -5.40
C LYS A 381 18.61 30.44 -4.85
N VAL A 382 17.29 30.32 -4.65
CA VAL A 382 16.64 29.05 -4.26
C VAL A 382 16.80 28.03 -5.39
N GLU A 383 16.69 28.47 -6.65
CA GLU A 383 16.87 27.63 -7.82
C GLU A 383 18.28 27.07 -7.95
N SER A 384 19.30 27.92 -7.80
CA SER A 384 20.71 27.54 -7.95
C SER A 384 21.31 26.84 -6.74
N THR A 385 20.65 26.87 -5.59
CA THR A 385 21.15 26.18 -4.39
C THR A 385 20.79 24.70 -4.44
N GLU A 386 21.81 23.86 -4.37
CA GLU A 386 21.63 22.42 -4.21
C GLU A 386 21.07 22.07 -2.82
N ASN A 387 20.26 21.00 -2.78
CA ASN A 387 19.67 20.47 -1.55
C ASN A 387 18.90 21.54 -0.75
N VAL A 388 17.70 21.88 -1.24
CA VAL A 388 16.72 22.71 -0.54
C VAL A 388 15.44 21.88 -0.38
N ILE A 389 15.09 21.55 0.86
CA ILE A 389 13.84 20.81 1.14
C ILE A 389 12.65 21.74 0.89
N ASN A 390 11.55 21.20 0.35
CA ASN A 390 10.32 21.95 0.03
C ASN A 390 10.60 23.20 -0.82
N LYS A 391 11.53 23.09 -1.77
CA LYS A 391 11.94 24.15 -2.70
C LYS A 391 10.75 24.80 -3.41
N TYR A 392 9.78 23.99 -3.86
CA TYR A 392 8.59 24.47 -4.57
C TYR A 392 7.80 25.52 -3.80
N TRP A 393 7.51 25.28 -2.51
CA TRP A 393 6.80 26.27 -1.69
C TRP A 393 7.53 27.62 -1.61
N LEU A 394 8.86 27.63 -1.50
CA LEU A 394 9.62 28.89 -1.51
C LEU A 394 9.51 29.62 -2.86
N LEU A 395 9.54 28.88 -3.97
CA LEU A 395 9.47 29.45 -5.31
C LEU A 395 8.07 30.02 -5.59
N ASP A 396 7.02 29.28 -5.27
CA ASP A 396 5.63 29.70 -5.43
C ASP A 396 5.39 31.02 -4.68
N GLU A 397 5.83 31.10 -3.43
CA GLU A 397 5.67 32.29 -2.60
C GLU A 397 6.53 33.49 -3.06
N CYS A 398 7.67 33.24 -3.72
CA CYS A 398 8.47 34.29 -4.35
C CYS A 398 7.80 34.81 -5.63
N ARG A 399 7.19 33.92 -6.43
CA ARG A 399 6.56 34.25 -7.71
C ARG A 399 5.15 34.83 -7.56
N GLY A 400 4.52 34.64 -6.40
CA GLY A 400 3.15 35.08 -6.14
C GLY A 400 2.09 34.16 -6.75
N GLU A 401 2.48 32.94 -7.13
CA GLU A 401 1.56 31.92 -7.62
C GLU A 401 0.94 31.22 -6.40
N ALA A 402 -0.36 31.46 -6.16
CA ALA A 402 -1.09 30.67 -5.18
C ALA A 402 -1.21 29.23 -5.71
N MET A 403 -0.67 28.25 -4.97
CA MET A 403 -0.60 26.84 -5.38
C MET A 403 -1.83 26.36 -6.17
N SER A 404 -1.58 25.96 -7.42
CA SER A 404 -2.12 24.72 -7.97
C SER A 404 -0.94 23.82 -8.36
N VAL A 405 -0.76 22.70 -7.62
CA VAL A 405 0.09 21.53 -7.96
C VAL A 405 1.61 21.77 -7.74
N TYR A 406 2.40 20.93 -7.04
CA TYR A 406 2.67 19.47 -7.16
C TYR A 406 2.82 18.71 -5.82
#